data_AF-A0A8S0GYQ1-F1
#
_entry.id   AF-A0A8S0GYQ1-F1
#
_cell.length_a   1.000
_cell.length_b   1.000
_cell.length_c   1.000
_cell.angle_alpha   90.00
_cell.angle_beta   90.00
_cell.angle_gamma   90.00
#
_symmetry.space_group_name_H-M   'P 1'
#
loop_
_entity.id
_entity.type
_entity.pdbx_description
1 polymer ?
#
loop_
_entity_poly.entity_id
_entity_poly.type
_entity_poly.pdbx_seq_one_letter_code
_entity_poly.pdbx_strand_id
1 'polypeptide(L)'
;MNPNWLLPIGLVLGLTLVGLAGASKPLGRLDLWLDHQDSPSTAQANALAPIVNCMNQVDVPWRLAHQAFMAEGAPRAKAPEAYDLYAYSHQDIDALYRLNCPGRITDKLQVLAPDSPLLPATVRYLQVLGPFAALTKDSFMRKMGIGRPLTEAQLDEFARQLAQQSEAYLEASNAVRRLLPALDIEPRSQQLLRLEQRLGRNAHWALLDYMIQARSTVEFVEAGVRQQSLTPDQLTQVTRQLRQTWDARQQYLKTGQPDKNTEQVLYLWQLIAQPGEQYLKALDTLHRDWQQHAEPQRLSDDYHAVTQGYDQMLYHYNKLARSQY
;
A
#
# COMPACT_ATOMS: atom_id res chain seq x y z
N MET A 1 -19.78 -18.70 52.48
CA MET A 1 -18.91 -18.86 51.29
C MET A 1 -17.66 -18.03 51.49
N ASN A 2 -16.48 -18.65 51.39
CA ASN A 2 -15.21 -18.01 51.75
C ASN A 2 -14.76 -17.07 50.61
N PRO A 3 -14.64 -15.75 50.82
CA PRO A 3 -14.37 -14.79 49.74
C PRO A 3 -13.01 -14.98 49.05
N ASN A 4 -12.08 -15.69 49.69
CA ASN A 4 -10.75 -15.97 49.17
C ASN A 4 -10.72 -17.00 48.02
N TRP A 5 -11.86 -17.60 47.67
CA TRP A 5 -11.98 -18.52 46.52
C TRP A 5 -12.59 -17.87 45.27
N LEU A 6 -13.14 -16.65 45.36
CA LEU A 6 -13.74 -15.95 44.21
C LEU A 6 -12.69 -15.38 43.24
N LEU A 7 -11.54 -14.96 43.75
CA LEU A 7 -10.43 -14.45 42.95
C LEU A 7 -9.74 -15.52 42.07
N PRO A 8 -9.37 -16.71 42.58
CA PRO A 8 -8.77 -17.75 41.74
C PRO A 8 -9.78 -18.37 40.77
N ILE A 9 -11.06 -18.51 41.15
CA ILE A 9 -12.10 -19.03 40.25
C ILE A 9 -12.41 -18.03 39.12
N GLY A 10 -12.42 -16.72 39.40
CA GLY A 10 -12.57 -15.67 38.38
C GLY A 10 -11.39 -15.57 37.41
N LEU A 11 -10.16 -15.77 37.90
CA LEU A 11 -8.94 -15.81 37.07
C LEU A 11 -8.87 -17.08 36.21
N VAL A 12 -9.28 -18.23 36.75
CA VAL A 12 -9.34 -19.49 36.01
C VAL A 12 -10.45 -19.49 34.96
N LEU A 13 -11.62 -18.89 35.23
CA LEU A 13 -12.68 -18.69 34.22
C LEU A 13 -12.31 -17.67 33.14
N GLY A 14 -11.59 -16.60 33.50
CA GLY A 14 -11.07 -15.62 32.55
C GLY A 14 -10.00 -16.18 31.62
N LEU A 15 -9.09 -17.01 32.15
CA LEU A 15 -8.02 -17.65 31.36
C LEU A 15 -8.52 -18.85 30.53
N THR A 16 -9.53 -19.58 30.99
CA THR A 16 -10.11 -20.69 30.22
C THR A 16 -11.00 -20.22 29.07
N LEU A 17 -11.67 -19.07 29.18
CA LEU A 17 -12.42 -18.46 28.07
C LEU A 17 -11.50 -17.88 26.98
N VAL A 18 -10.31 -17.39 27.34
CA VAL A 18 -9.27 -16.97 26.38
C VAL A 18 -8.56 -18.18 25.74
N GLY A 19 -8.50 -19.31 26.44
CA GLY A 19 -7.89 -20.54 25.96
C GLY A 19 -8.72 -21.37 24.98
N LEU A 20 -10.06 -21.26 25.00
CA LEU A 20 -10.96 -22.09 24.19
C LEU A 20 -11.61 -21.38 22.98
N ALA A 21 -11.48 -20.06 22.89
CA ALA A 21 -11.86 -19.28 21.71
C ALA A 21 -10.62 -18.53 21.20
N GLY A 22 -10.09 -18.93 20.03
CA GLY A 22 -8.84 -18.41 19.46
C GLY A 22 -8.63 -16.91 19.74
N ALA A 23 -7.58 -16.61 20.50
CA ALA A 23 -7.36 -15.36 21.23
C ALA A 23 -7.26 -14.06 20.39
N SER A 24 -7.38 -14.09 19.06
CA SER A 24 -7.27 -12.87 18.24
C SER A 24 -8.52 -11.99 18.28
N LYS A 25 -9.72 -12.59 18.35
CA LYS A 25 -10.98 -11.82 18.33
C LYS A 25 -11.25 -11.04 19.62
N PRO A 26 -11.07 -11.59 20.84
CA PRO A 26 -11.28 -10.82 22.06
C PRO A 26 -10.19 -9.76 22.28
N LEU A 27 -8.93 -10.04 21.92
CA LEU A 27 -7.84 -9.05 21.99
C LEU A 27 -8.04 -7.90 20.99
N GLY A 28 -8.44 -8.21 19.74
CA GLY A 28 -8.75 -7.18 18.74
C GLY A 28 -9.91 -6.26 19.14
N ARG A 29 -10.90 -6.77 19.89
CA ARG A 29 -12.00 -5.96 20.45
C ARG A 29 -11.55 -5.06 21.58
N LEU A 30 -10.61 -5.51 22.42
CA LEU A 30 -10.05 -4.70 23.51
C LEU A 30 -9.16 -3.58 22.97
N ASP A 31 -8.29 -3.87 21.99
CA ASP A 31 -7.48 -2.86 21.29
C ASP A 31 -8.39 -1.80 20.63
N LEU A 32 -9.39 -2.22 19.87
CA LEU A 32 -10.31 -1.29 19.21
C LEU A 32 -11.14 -0.48 20.20
N TRP A 33 -11.52 -1.08 21.33
CA TRP A 33 -12.18 -0.35 22.41
C TRP A 33 -11.27 0.73 22.98
N LEU A 34 -9.99 0.43 23.23
CA LEU A 34 -8.99 1.41 23.67
C LEU A 34 -8.79 2.52 22.62
N ASP A 35 -8.72 2.16 21.34
CA ASP A 35 -8.55 3.12 20.24
C ASP A 35 -9.76 4.05 20.10
N HIS A 36 -10.96 3.52 20.32
CA HIS A 36 -12.20 4.29 20.28
C HIS A 36 -12.29 5.29 21.45
N GLN A 37 -11.61 5.03 22.58
CA GLN A 37 -11.47 6.01 23.66
C GLN A 37 -10.60 7.21 23.25
N ASP A 38 -9.63 7.04 22.34
CA ASP A 38 -8.86 8.17 21.77
C ASP A 38 -9.70 8.94 20.74
N SER A 39 -10.17 8.27 19.68
CA SER A 39 -11.17 8.82 18.75
C SER A 39 -11.70 7.77 17.77
N PRO A 40 -12.89 7.98 17.15
CA PRO A 40 -13.35 7.13 16.04
C PRO A 40 -12.35 7.05 14.88
N SER A 41 -11.65 8.14 14.58
CA SER A 41 -10.64 8.18 13.51
C SER A 41 -9.41 7.32 13.83
N THR A 42 -9.00 7.25 15.10
CA THR A 42 -7.90 6.40 15.56
C THR A 42 -8.29 4.93 15.45
N ALA A 43 -9.49 4.56 15.90
CA ALA A 43 -10.01 3.20 15.75
C ALA A 43 -10.08 2.76 14.29
N GLN A 44 -10.51 3.65 13.39
CA GLN A 44 -10.53 3.39 11.95
C GLN A 44 -9.13 3.22 11.35
N ALA A 45 -8.18 4.12 11.67
CA ALA A 45 -6.79 3.98 11.24
C ALA A 45 -6.20 2.63 11.67
N ASN A 46 -6.40 2.24 12.93
CA ASN A 46 -5.86 0.99 13.47
C ASN A 46 -6.57 -0.26 12.90
N ALA A 47 -7.84 -0.15 12.53
CA ALA A 47 -8.56 -1.21 11.83
C ALA A 47 -8.07 -1.42 10.39
N LEU A 48 -7.64 -0.35 9.72
CA LEU A 48 -7.15 -0.39 8.34
C LEU A 48 -5.64 -0.67 8.25
N ALA A 49 -4.87 -0.37 9.30
CA ALA A 49 -3.41 -0.45 9.28
C ALA A 49 -2.85 -1.80 8.78
N PRO A 50 -3.38 -2.99 9.18
CA PRO A 50 -2.89 -4.25 8.66
C PRO A 50 -3.13 -4.42 7.14
N ILE A 51 -4.26 -3.92 6.64
CA ILE A 51 -4.59 -3.95 5.20
C ILE A 51 -3.67 -2.99 4.44
N VAL A 52 -3.53 -1.76 4.93
CA VAL A 52 -2.61 -0.75 4.36
C VAL A 52 -1.17 -1.28 4.34
N ASN A 53 -0.71 -1.91 5.42
CA ASN A 53 0.64 -2.49 5.50
C ASN A 53 0.82 -3.60 4.46
N CYS A 54 -0.12 -4.54 4.36
CA CYS A 54 -0.06 -5.60 3.35
C CYS A 54 0.01 -5.03 1.92
N MET A 55 -0.82 -4.02 1.61
CA MET A 55 -0.80 -3.36 0.29
C MET A 55 0.52 -2.62 0.04
N ASN A 56 1.03 -1.88 1.01
CA ASN A 56 2.24 -1.09 0.85
C ASN A 56 3.52 -1.94 0.77
N GLN A 57 3.58 -3.04 1.52
CA GLN A 57 4.79 -3.85 1.64
C GLN A 57 4.86 -5.03 0.66
N VAL A 58 3.72 -5.48 0.13
CA VAL A 58 3.66 -6.62 -0.80
C VAL A 58 3.13 -6.19 -2.16
N ASP A 59 1.94 -5.59 -2.20
CA ASP A 59 1.28 -5.27 -3.47
C ASP A 59 2.00 -4.20 -4.28
N VAL A 60 2.45 -3.12 -3.64
CA VAL A 60 3.18 -2.04 -4.34
C VAL A 60 4.49 -2.56 -4.97
N PRO A 61 5.42 -3.21 -4.23
CA PRO A 61 6.61 -3.80 -4.86
C PRO A 61 6.29 -4.79 -5.97
N TRP A 62 5.26 -5.62 -5.76
CA TRP A 62 4.82 -6.58 -6.76
C TRP A 62 4.38 -5.90 -8.07
N ARG A 63 3.58 -4.82 -7.99
CA ARG A 63 3.11 -4.10 -9.17
C ARG A 63 4.24 -3.45 -9.93
N LEU A 64 5.23 -2.91 -9.22
CA LEU A 64 6.44 -2.37 -9.86
C LEU A 64 7.21 -3.45 -10.62
N ALA A 65 7.36 -4.65 -10.04
CA ALA A 65 7.97 -5.78 -10.71
C ALA A 65 7.15 -6.26 -11.92
N HIS A 66 5.83 -6.37 -11.78
CA HIS A 66 4.91 -6.70 -12.88
C HIS A 66 5.05 -5.72 -14.04
N GLN A 67 5.05 -4.42 -13.75
CA GLN A 67 5.18 -3.36 -14.76
C GLN A 67 6.52 -3.45 -15.48
N ALA A 68 7.62 -3.66 -14.75
CA ALA A 68 8.93 -3.86 -15.36
C ALA A 68 8.96 -5.08 -16.29
N PHE A 69 8.36 -6.20 -15.87
CA PHE A 69 8.25 -7.40 -16.69
C PHE A 69 7.45 -7.17 -17.97
N MET A 70 6.32 -6.46 -17.89
CA MET A 70 5.50 -6.12 -19.06
C MET A 70 6.23 -5.16 -20.01
N ALA A 71 6.99 -4.19 -19.48
CA ALA A 71 7.77 -3.25 -20.27
C ALA A 71 8.90 -3.94 -21.06
N GLU A 72 9.45 -5.04 -20.55
CA GLU A 72 10.42 -5.88 -21.26
C GLU A 72 9.79 -6.80 -22.34
N GLY A 73 8.46 -6.75 -22.50
CA GLY A 73 7.73 -7.61 -23.44
C GLY A 73 7.44 -9.01 -22.89
N ALA A 74 7.45 -9.18 -21.56
CA ALA A 74 7.13 -10.42 -20.85
C ALA A 74 7.86 -11.68 -21.41
N PRO A 75 9.19 -11.64 -21.62
CA PRO A 75 9.90 -12.74 -22.24
C PRO A 75 9.82 -14.00 -21.39
N ARG A 76 9.35 -15.11 -21.99
CA ARG A 76 9.20 -16.43 -21.35
C ARG A 76 10.42 -16.84 -20.52
N ALA A 77 11.62 -16.59 -21.04
CA ALA A 77 12.88 -16.97 -20.39
C ALA A 77 13.13 -16.25 -19.06
N LYS A 78 12.57 -15.04 -18.86
CA LYS A 78 12.72 -14.25 -17.63
C LYS A 78 11.52 -14.37 -16.68
N ALA A 79 10.44 -15.05 -17.09
CA ALA A 79 9.25 -15.23 -16.25
C ALA A 79 9.56 -15.75 -14.84
N PRO A 80 10.47 -16.73 -14.63
CA PRO A 80 10.75 -17.26 -13.29
C PRO A 80 11.41 -16.25 -12.32
N GLU A 81 12.03 -15.19 -12.83
CA GLU A 81 12.74 -14.16 -12.05
C GLU A 81 12.05 -12.78 -12.09
N ALA A 82 10.97 -12.65 -12.86
CA ALA A 82 10.24 -11.40 -13.10
C ALA A 82 9.75 -10.70 -11.82
N TYR A 83 9.50 -11.47 -10.76
CA TYR A 83 9.02 -10.98 -9.46
C TYR A 83 10.06 -11.16 -8.36
N ASP A 84 11.34 -11.06 -8.69
CA ASP A 84 12.38 -10.87 -7.68
C ASP A 84 12.15 -9.55 -6.94
N LEU A 85 11.48 -9.64 -5.79
CA LEU A 85 11.20 -8.51 -4.92
C LEU A 85 12.39 -8.14 -4.04
N TYR A 86 13.51 -8.88 -4.08
CA TYR A 86 14.65 -8.63 -3.21
C TYR A 86 15.28 -7.25 -3.47
N ALA A 87 15.30 -6.80 -4.72
CA ALA A 87 15.74 -5.43 -5.08
C ALA A 87 14.88 -4.35 -4.40
N TYR A 88 13.65 -4.70 -4.05
CA TYR A 88 12.68 -3.79 -3.46
C TYR A 88 12.63 -3.90 -1.93
N SER A 89 12.78 -5.09 -1.35
CA SER A 89 12.54 -5.29 0.09
C SER A 89 13.70 -5.92 0.85
N HIS A 90 14.76 -6.34 0.17
CA HIS A 90 15.79 -7.22 0.72
C HIS A 90 15.24 -8.54 1.28
N GLN A 91 14.04 -8.93 0.87
CA GLN A 91 13.34 -10.15 1.26
C GLN A 91 12.68 -10.78 0.03
N ASP A 92 12.55 -12.11 0.01
CA ASP A 92 11.73 -12.77 -1.01
C ASP A 92 10.22 -12.49 -0.76
N ILE A 93 9.41 -12.72 -1.78
CA ILE A 93 7.96 -12.45 -1.73
C ILE A 93 7.24 -13.31 -0.68
N ASP A 94 7.73 -14.52 -0.40
CA ASP A 94 7.12 -15.45 0.56
C ASP A 94 7.35 -14.98 2.01
N ALA A 95 8.56 -14.50 2.32
CA ALA A 95 8.88 -13.81 3.56
C ALA A 95 8.04 -12.54 3.75
N LEU A 96 7.98 -11.69 2.72
CA LEU A 96 7.17 -10.47 2.74
C LEU A 96 5.69 -10.74 2.99
N TYR A 97 5.12 -11.73 2.28
CA TYR A 97 3.75 -12.15 2.43
C TYR A 97 3.45 -12.62 3.86
N ARG A 98 4.27 -13.53 4.41
CA ARG A 98 4.06 -14.07 5.76
C ARG A 98 4.13 -13.00 6.84
N LEU A 99 5.03 -12.04 6.70
CA LEU A 99 5.24 -10.96 7.67
C LEU A 99 4.14 -9.90 7.59
N ASN A 100 3.77 -9.48 6.38
CA ASN A 100 2.97 -8.26 6.19
C ASN A 100 1.50 -8.52 5.86
N CYS A 101 1.16 -9.74 5.41
CA CYS A 101 -0.19 -10.11 4.98
C CYS A 101 -0.72 -11.36 5.71
N PRO A 102 -0.70 -11.40 7.06
CA PRO A 102 -1.24 -12.56 7.78
C PRO A 102 -2.73 -12.72 7.48
N GLY A 103 -3.25 -13.96 7.49
CA GLY A 103 -4.64 -14.26 7.11
C GLY A 103 -5.75 -13.65 7.99
N ARG A 104 -5.41 -12.75 8.92
CA ARG A 104 -6.32 -12.06 9.85
C ARG A 104 -6.24 -10.53 9.78
N ILE A 105 -5.68 -9.95 8.71
CA ILE A 105 -5.58 -8.49 8.55
C ILE A 105 -6.95 -7.75 8.56
N THR A 106 -8.06 -8.46 8.37
CA THR A 106 -9.43 -7.90 8.38
C THR A 106 -10.12 -7.96 9.74
N ASP A 107 -9.56 -8.64 10.75
CA ASP A 107 -10.26 -8.93 12.02
C ASP A 107 -10.76 -7.65 12.70
N LYS A 108 -9.92 -6.60 12.74
CA LYS A 108 -10.29 -5.32 13.36
C LYS A 108 -11.37 -4.59 12.55
N LEU A 109 -11.22 -4.53 11.22
CA LEU A 109 -12.22 -3.92 10.35
C LEU A 109 -13.58 -4.63 10.43
N GLN A 110 -13.59 -5.96 10.55
CA GLN A 110 -14.81 -6.75 10.67
C GLN A 110 -15.60 -6.42 11.94
N VAL A 111 -14.91 -6.05 13.03
CA VAL A 111 -15.54 -5.61 14.27
C VAL A 111 -16.05 -4.17 14.15
N LEU A 112 -15.25 -3.28 13.56
CA LEU A 112 -15.56 -1.85 13.47
C LEU A 112 -16.66 -1.54 12.44
N ALA A 113 -16.61 -2.19 11.27
CA ALA A 113 -17.48 -1.95 10.12
C ALA A 113 -17.80 -3.27 9.40
N PRO A 114 -18.67 -4.12 9.98
CA PRO A 114 -18.93 -5.48 9.48
C PRO A 114 -19.49 -5.54 8.05
N ASP A 115 -20.17 -4.48 7.61
CA ASP A 115 -20.77 -4.38 6.27
C ASP A 115 -19.84 -3.69 5.25
N SER A 116 -18.58 -3.43 5.61
CA SER A 116 -17.64 -2.75 4.72
C SER A 116 -17.36 -3.60 3.46
N PRO A 117 -17.51 -3.03 2.25
CA PRO A 117 -17.19 -3.74 1.01
C PRO A 117 -15.69 -4.08 0.89
N LEU A 118 -14.83 -3.41 1.67
CA LEU A 118 -13.40 -3.69 1.74
C LEU A 118 -13.12 -5.09 2.32
N LEU A 119 -13.99 -5.62 3.17
CA LEU A 119 -13.83 -6.94 3.79
C LEU A 119 -13.80 -8.07 2.75
N PRO A 120 -14.85 -8.31 1.94
CA PRO A 120 -14.82 -9.35 0.93
C PRO A 120 -13.74 -9.12 -0.14
N ALA A 121 -13.46 -7.85 -0.49
CA ALA A 121 -12.38 -7.52 -1.43
C ALA A 121 -11.01 -7.93 -0.88
N THR A 122 -10.72 -7.65 0.40
CA THR A 122 -9.46 -8.02 1.04
C THR A 122 -9.33 -9.54 1.21
N VAL A 123 -10.42 -10.22 1.57
CA VAL A 123 -10.42 -11.70 1.64
C VAL A 123 -10.10 -12.30 0.27
N ARG A 124 -10.72 -11.81 -0.80
CA ARG A 124 -10.44 -12.27 -2.17
C ARG A 124 -8.98 -11.99 -2.56
N TYR A 125 -8.46 -10.82 -2.22
CA TYR A 125 -7.06 -10.46 -2.46
C TYR A 125 -6.08 -11.42 -1.77
N LEU A 126 -6.31 -11.75 -0.49
CA LEU A 126 -5.47 -12.72 0.23
C LEU A 126 -5.55 -14.14 -0.37
N GLN A 127 -6.73 -14.54 -0.84
CA GLN A 127 -6.93 -15.85 -1.48
C GLN A 127 -6.10 -16.02 -2.77
N VAL A 128 -5.93 -14.95 -3.54
CA VAL A 128 -5.11 -14.99 -4.78
C VAL A 128 -3.63 -14.70 -4.52
N LEU A 129 -3.31 -13.90 -3.49
CA LEU A 129 -1.94 -13.59 -3.12
C LEU A 129 -1.15 -14.83 -2.66
N GLY A 130 -1.76 -15.72 -1.87
CA GLY A 130 -1.08 -16.92 -1.34
C GLY A 130 -0.52 -17.85 -2.43
N PRO A 131 -1.35 -18.32 -3.39
CA PRO A 131 -0.87 -19.11 -4.53
C PRO A 131 0.18 -18.37 -5.37
N PHE A 132 -0.02 -17.07 -5.58
CA PHE A 132 0.92 -16.26 -6.36
C PHE A 132 2.29 -16.15 -5.67
N ALA A 133 2.32 -15.87 -4.37
CA ALA A 133 3.54 -15.83 -3.58
C ALA A 133 4.24 -17.19 -3.60
N ALA A 134 3.50 -18.30 -3.54
CA ALA A 134 4.07 -19.63 -3.66
C ALA A 134 4.67 -19.92 -5.05
N LEU A 135 4.03 -19.43 -6.13
CA LEU A 135 4.55 -19.55 -7.50
C LEU A 135 5.88 -18.80 -7.67
N THR A 136 6.01 -17.63 -7.03
CA THR A 136 7.14 -16.70 -7.23
C THR A 136 8.18 -16.70 -6.10
N LYS A 137 8.04 -17.57 -5.10
CA LYS A 137 8.95 -17.62 -3.93
C LYS A 137 10.43 -17.82 -4.29
N ASP A 138 10.72 -18.56 -5.37
CA ASP A 138 12.10 -18.86 -5.78
C ASP A 138 12.67 -17.80 -6.75
N SER A 139 11.94 -16.73 -7.06
CA SER A 139 12.35 -15.77 -8.11
C SER A 139 13.71 -15.12 -7.83
N PHE A 140 14.01 -14.78 -6.58
CA PHE A 140 15.32 -14.28 -6.19
C PHE A 140 16.43 -15.31 -6.43
N MET A 141 16.23 -16.55 -5.97
CA MET A 141 17.22 -17.62 -6.11
C MET A 141 17.48 -17.94 -7.58
N ARG A 142 16.44 -17.94 -8.42
CA ARG A 142 16.55 -18.16 -9.86
C ARG A 142 17.34 -17.06 -10.56
N LYS A 143 17.09 -15.80 -10.21
CA LYS A 143 17.85 -14.66 -10.73
C LYS A 143 19.34 -14.74 -10.38
N MET A 144 19.66 -15.27 -9.20
CA MET A 144 21.03 -15.51 -8.77
C MET A 144 21.67 -16.75 -9.42
N GLY A 145 20.96 -17.48 -10.28
CA GLY A 145 21.42 -18.73 -10.89
C GLY A 145 21.53 -19.88 -9.89
N ILE A 146 20.86 -19.80 -8.74
CA ILE A 146 20.91 -20.81 -7.69
C ILE A 146 19.77 -21.81 -7.87
N GLY A 147 20.12 -23.10 -7.88
CA GLY A 147 19.19 -24.21 -8.05
C GLY A 147 19.27 -24.83 -9.44
N ARG A 148 18.38 -25.78 -9.74
CA ARG A 148 18.32 -26.42 -11.06
C ARG A 148 17.55 -25.53 -12.04
N PRO A 149 18.07 -25.31 -13.27
CA PRO A 149 17.31 -24.60 -14.29
C PRO A 149 16.03 -25.37 -14.60
N LEU A 150 14.97 -24.63 -14.94
CA LEU A 150 13.72 -25.24 -15.36
C LEU A 150 13.88 -25.86 -16.75
N THR A 151 13.30 -27.04 -16.96
CA THR A 151 13.15 -27.61 -18.30
C THR A 151 12.20 -26.77 -19.15
N GLU A 152 12.18 -26.96 -20.46
CA GLU A 152 11.25 -26.23 -21.35
C GLU A 152 9.79 -26.42 -20.94
N ALA A 153 9.37 -27.66 -20.66
CA ALA A 153 8.02 -27.95 -20.19
C ALA A 153 7.69 -27.26 -18.85
N GLN A 154 8.67 -27.16 -17.94
CA GLN A 154 8.49 -26.45 -16.67
C GLN A 154 8.40 -24.94 -16.86
N LEU A 155 9.17 -24.36 -17.80
CA LEU A 155 9.09 -22.95 -18.15
C LEU A 155 7.73 -22.60 -18.77
N ASP A 156 7.22 -23.45 -19.65
CA ASP A 156 5.93 -23.24 -20.30
C ASP A 156 4.77 -23.32 -19.30
N GLU A 157 4.83 -24.28 -18.38
CA GLU A 157 3.86 -24.37 -17.29
C GLU A 157 3.96 -23.17 -16.36
N PHE A 158 5.18 -22.75 -15.98
CA PHE A 158 5.40 -21.58 -15.14
C PHE A 158 4.83 -20.31 -15.79
N ALA A 159 5.15 -20.05 -17.06
CA ALA A 159 4.68 -18.87 -17.78
C ALA A 159 3.15 -18.84 -17.88
N ARG A 160 2.51 -19.99 -18.11
CA ARG A 160 1.05 -20.11 -18.15
C ARG A 160 0.42 -19.81 -16.79
N GLN A 161 0.94 -20.41 -15.72
CA GLN A 161 0.47 -20.16 -14.36
C GLN A 161 0.69 -18.70 -13.96
N LEU A 162 1.83 -18.13 -14.32
CA LEU A 162 2.16 -16.74 -14.03
C LEU A 162 1.15 -15.78 -14.67
N ALA A 163 0.85 -15.96 -15.96
CA ALA A 163 -0.12 -15.13 -16.66
C ALA A 163 -1.53 -15.23 -16.07
N GLN A 164 -1.99 -16.44 -15.76
CA GLN A 164 -3.31 -16.65 -15.15
C GLN A 164 -3.39 -16.05 -13.74
N GLN A 165 -2.36 -16.25 -12.92
CA GLN A 165 -2.37 -15.77 -11.55
C GLN A 165 -2.11 -14.27 -11.46
N SER A 166 -1.33 -13.66 -12.37
CA SER A 166 -1.10 -12.22 -12.37
C SER A 166 -2.37 -11.44 -12.71
N GLU A 167 -3.19 -11.93 -13.65
CA GLU A 167 -4.49 -11.33 -13.97
C GLU A 167 -5.45 -11.38 -12.77
N ALA A 168 -5.62 -12.56 -12.17
CA ALA A 168 -6.47 -12.74 -10.99
C ALA A 168 -5.99 -11.90 -9.79
N TYR A 169 -4.67 -11.78 -9.63
CA TYR A 169 -4.05 -10.94 -8.60
C TYR A 169 -4.34 -9.46 -8.86
N LEU A 170 -4.10 -8.97 -10.08
CA LEU A 170 -4.36 -7.57 -10.45
C LEU A 170 -5.81 -7.18 -10.23
N GLU A 171 -6.76 -8.05 -10.60
CA GLU A 171 -8.19 -7.82 -10.39
C GLU A 171 -8.51 -7.64 -8.90
N ALA A 172 -8.08 -8.58 -8.06
CA ALA A 172 -8.35 -8.54 -6.62
C ALA A 172 -7.64 -7.36 -5.93
N SER A 173 -6.40 -7.09 -6.31
CA SER A 173 -5.63 -5.93 -5.85
C SER A 173 -6.29 -4.61 -6.24
N ASN A 174 -6.77 -4.48 -7.49
CA ASN A 174 -7.51 -3.31 -7.96
C ASN A 174 -8.82 -3.10 -7.16
N ALA A 175 -9.48 -4.18 -6.72
CA ALA A 175 -10.66 -4.07 -5.87
C ALA A 175 -10.33 -3.45 -4.51
N VAL A 176 -9.26 -3.90 -3.85
CA VAL A 176 -8.80 -3.35 -2.56
C VAL A 176 -8.36 -1.89 -2.73
N ARG A 177 -7.52 -1.58 -3.72
CA ARG A 177 -7.01 -0.22 -3.99
C ARG A 177 -8.11 0.81 -4.26
N ARG A 178 -9.23 0.37 -4.80
CA ARG A 178 -10.41 1.21 -5.07
C ARG A 178 -11.21 1.52 -3.82
N LEU A 179 -11.34 0.55 -2.91
CA LEU A 179 -12.21 0.67 -1.74
C LEU A 179 -11.50 1.26 -0.53
N LEU A 180 -10.22 0.93 -0.36
CA LEU A 180 -9.41 1.34 0.80
C LEU A 180 -9.34 2.86 1.01
N PRO A 181 -9.13 3.69 -0.03
CA PRO A 181 -9.02 5.13 0.13
C PRO A 181 -10.13 5.87 0.84
N ALA A 182 -11.38 5.55 0.48
CA ALA A 182 -12.55 6.19 1.05
C ALA A 182 -12.62 6.00 2.57
N LEU A 183 -11.93 4.97 3.08
CA LEU A 183 -11.82 4.69 4.50
C LEU A 183 -10.50 5.21 5.11
N ASP A 184 -9.44 5.42 4.33
CA ASP A 184 -8.10 5.77 4.84
C ASP A 184 -7.80 7.28 4.79
N ILE A 185 -8.44 8.05 3.89
CA ILE A 185 -8.19 9.49 3.75
C ILE A 185 -8.57 10.26 5.02
N GLU A 186 -9.79 10.06 5.54
CA GLU A 186 -10.28 10.82 6.69
C GLU A 186 -9.40 10.61 7.96
N PRO A 187 -9.04 9.37 8.35
CA PRO A 187 -8.11 9.17 9.46
C PRO A 187 -6.75 9.86 9.27
N ARG A 188 -6.21 9.89 8.04
CA ARG A 188 -4.96 10.60 7.74
C ARG A 188 -5.12 12.11 7.83
N SER A 189 -6.24 12.67 7.37
CA SER A 189 -6.54 14.09 7.53
C SER A 189 -6.65 14.48 9.01
N GLN A 190 -7.29 13.65 9.84
CA GLN A 190 -7.31 13.86 11.30
C GLN A 190 -5.93 13.72 11.94
N GLN A 191 -5.08 12.82 11.44
CA GLN A 191 -3.69 12.72 11.88
C GLN A 191 -2.91 14.00 11.53
N LEU A 192 -3.10 14.56 10.33
CA LEU A 192 -2.47 15.80 9.88
C LEU A 192 -2.87 16.98 10.77
N LEU A 193 -4.16 17.12 11.09
CA LEU A 193 -4.66 18.16 12.01
C LEU A 193 -4.04 18.04 13.40
N ARG A 194 -3.96 16.82 13.95
CA ARG A 194 -3.31 16.58 15.26
C ARG A 194 -1.82 16.92 15.22
N LEU A 195 -1.14 16.61 14.12
CA LEU A 195 0.27 16.92 13.93
C LEU A 195 0.49 18.44 13.89
N GLU A 196 -0.37 19.17 13.18
CA GLU A 196 -0.34 20.64 13.13
C GLU A 196 -0.58 21.26 14.52
N GLN A 197 -1.57 20.78 15.26
CA GLN A 197 -1.89 21.31 16.60
C GLN A 197 -0.75 21.08 17.60
N ARG A 198 -0.04 19.96 17.51
CA ARG A 198 1.01 19.58 18.46
C ARG A 198 2.38 20.16 18.11
N LEU A 199 2.73 20.16 16.83
CA LEU A 199 4.09 20.46 16.35
C LEU A 199 4.14 21.62 15.35
N GLY A 200 3.00 22.22 15.00
CA GLY A 200 2.89 23.19 13.92
C GLY A 200 3.09 22.56 12.54
N ARG A 201 3.13 23.41 11.51
CA ARG A 201 3.46 23.00 10.14
C ARG A 201 4.97 22.86 10.00
N ASN A 202 5.46 21.64 10.17
CA ASN A 202 6.86 21.26 10.03
C ASN A 202 7.07 20.25 8.87
N ALA A 203 8.28 19.71 8.73
CA ALA A 203 8.61 18.75 7.68
C ALA A 203 7.75 17.47 7.69
N HIS A 204 7.29 17.01 8.87
CA HIS A 204 6.38 15.86 9.01
C HIS A 204 4.98 16.20 8.51
N TRP A 205 4.48 17.37 8.90
CA TRP A 205 3.18 17.87 8.44
C TRP A 205 3.17 17.98 6.92
N ALA A 206 4.19 18.62 6.34
CA ALA A 206 4.29 18.80 4.90
C ALA A 206 4.36 17.46 4.15
N LEU A 207 5.05 16.46 4.71
CA LEU A 207 5.16 15.14 4.09
C LEU A 207 3.82 14.43 4.08
N LEU A 208 3.12 14.40 5.22
CA LEU A 208 1.82 13.77 5.32
C LEU A 208 0.78 14.47 4.43
N ASP A 209 0.76 15.81 4.43
CA ASP A 209 -0.11 16.61 3.56
C ASP A 209 0.12 16.28 2.08
N TYR A 210 1.38 16.28 1.62
CA TYR A 210 1.70 15.92 0.25
C TYR A 210 1.29 14.48 -0.10
N MET A 211 1.53 13.50 0.79
CA MET A 211 1.16 12.11 0.54
C MET A 211 -0.36 11.89 0.49
N ILE A 212 -1.13 12.62 1.31
CA ILE A 212 -2.60 12.63 1.24
C ILE A 212 -3.04 13.20 -0.11
N GLN A 213 -2.53 14.37 -0.51
CA GLN A 213 -2.92 15.01 -1.77
C GLN A 213 -2.51 14.18 -3.00
N ALA A 214 -1.33 13.56 -2.97
CA ALA A 214 -0.87 12.69 -4.05
C ALA A 214 -1.79 11.47 -4.22
N ARG A 215 -2.23 10.87 -3.10
CA ARG A 215 -3.18 9.75 -3.07
C ARG A 215 -4.56 10.19 -3.61
N SER A 216 -5.09 11.31 -3.12
CA SER A 216 -6.37 11.84 -3.61
C SER A 216 -6.32 12.19 -5.10
N THR A 217 -5.17 12.66 -5.60
CA THR A 217 -4.97 12.97 -7.02
C THR A 217 -5.05 11.72 -7.89
N VAL A 218 -4.34 10.64 -7.53
CA VAL A 218 -4.39 9.41 -8.34
C VAL A 218 -5.80 8.81 -8.34
N GLU A 219 -6.48 8.83 -7.20
CA GLU A 219 -7.86 8.35 -7.09
C GLU A 219 -8.86 9.15 -7.91
N PHE A 220 -8.71 10.48 -7.91
CA PHE A 220 -9.52 11.35 -8.74
C PHE A 220 -9.37 11.00 -10.23
N VAL A 221 -8.12 10.80 -10.68
CA VAL A 221 -7.81 10.39 -12.05
C VAL A 221 -8.39 8.99 -12.35
N GLU A 222 -8.15 8.00 -11.49
CA GLU A 222 -8.65 6.63 -11.66
C GLU A 222 -10.19 6.58 -11.68
N ALA A 223 -10.86 7.31 -10.79
CA ALA A 223 -12.31 7.39 -10.75
C ALA A 223 -12.86 8.05 -12.02
N GLY A 224 -12.26 9.17 -12.43
CA GLY A 224 -12.70 9.91 -13.60
C GLY A 224 -12.48 9.15 -14.92
N VAL A 225 -11.37 8.42 -15.09
CA VAL A 225 -11.14 7.54 -16.24
C VAL A 225 -12.20 6.44 -16.29
N ARG A 226 -12.44 5.76 -15.17
CA ARG A 226 -13.41 4.66 -15.07
C ARG A 226 -14.84 5.11 -15.35
N GLN A 227 -15.22 6.28 -14.84
CA GLN A 227 -16.56 6.85 -15.00
C GLN A 227 -16.71 7.64 -16.30
N GLN A 228 -15.64 7.74 -17.12
CA GLN A 228 -15.59 8.57 -18.32
C GLN A 228 -15.98 10.04 -18.05
N SER A 229 -15.61 10.53 -16.87
CA SER A 229 -15.96 11.86 -16.36
C SER A 229 -14.76 12.78 -16.18
N LEU A 230 -13.54 12.26 -16.31
CA LEU A 230 -12.32 13.06 -16.24
C LEU A 230 -12.23 14.02 -17.44
N THR A 231 -11.93 15.27 -17.17
CA THR A 231 -11.72 16.32 -18.18
C THR A 231 -10.30 16.91 -18.09
N PRO A 232 -9.76 17.49 -19.18
CA PRO A 232 -8.47 18.17 -19.15
C PRO A 232 -8.37 19.29 -18.11
N ASP A 233 -9.44 20.06 -17.91
CA ASP A 233 -9.48 21.17 -16.94
C ASP A 233 -9.40 20.66 -15.50
N GLN A 234 -10.16 19.59 -15.18
CA GLN A 234 -10.10 18.93 -13.88
C GLN A 234 -8.70 18.35 -13.62
N LEU A 235 -8.11 17.66 -14.61
CA LEU A 235 -6.76 17.12 -14.51
C LEU A 235 -5.73 18.24 -14.28
N THR A 236 -5.85 19.36 -14.98
CA THR A 236 -5.00 20.53 -14.79
C THR A 236 -5.11 21.08 -13.37
N GLN A 237 -6.33 21.20 -12.86
CA GLN A 237 -6.59 21.75 -11.54
C GLN A 237 -5.94 20.90 -10.44
N VAL A 238 -6.17 19.59 -10.44
CA VAL A 238 -5.60 18.68 -9.43
C VAL A 238 -4.08 18.59 -9.54
N THR A 239 -3.54 18.59 -10.76
CA THR A 239 -2.08 18.59 -10.99
C THR A 239 -1.43 19.88 -10.47
N ARG A 240 -2.08 21.03 -10.69
CA ARG A 240 -1.60 22.33 -10.19
C ARG A 240 -1.62 22.38 -8.66
N GLN A 241 -2.67 21.90 -8.03
CA GLN A 241 -2.77 21.84 -6.57
C GLN A 241 -1.66 20.96 -5.98
N LEU A 242 -1.46 19.76 -6.54
CA LEU A 242 -0.40 18.86 -6.09
C LEU A 242 0.99 19.47 -6.26
N ARG A 243 1.24 20.16 -7.39
CA ARG A 243 2.51 20.86 -7.64
C ARG A 243 2.73 22.02 -6.66
N GLN A 244 1.70 22.80 -6.35
CA GLN A 244 1.81 23.87 -5.36
C GLN A 244 2.23 23.32 -3.99
N THR A 245 1.64 22.19 -3.58
CA THR A 245 2.02 21.51 -2.33
C THR A 245 3.43 20.96 -2.39
N TRP A 246 3.82 20.37 -3.52
CA TRP A 246 5.20 19.95 -3.76
C TRP A 246 6.16 21.12 -3.60
N ASP A 247 5.96 22.23 -4.30
CA ASP A 247 6.86 23.38 -4.28
C ASP A 247 6.90 24.06 -2.91
N ALA A 248 5.73 24.18 -2.26
CA ALA A 248 5.61 24.72 -0.91
C ALA A 248 6.38 23.91 0.14
N ARG A 249 6.71 22.62 -0.12
CA ARG A 249 7.49 21.81 0.82
C ARG A 249 8.82 22.44 1.20
N GLN A 250 9.45 23.19 0.29
CA GLN A 250 10.78 23.75 0.45
C GLN A 250 10.91 24.67 1.67
N GLN A 251 9.81 25.31 2.08
CA GLN A 251 9.81 26.14 3.28
C GLN A 251 9.98 25.32 4.58
N TYR A 252 9.64 24.03 4.55
CA TYR A 252 9.67 23.13 5.71
C TYR A 252 10.94 22.25 5.75
N LEU A 253 11.69 22.16 4.64
CA LEU A 253 12.91 21.33 4.56
C LEU A 253 14.17 22.05 5.04
N LYS A 254 14.13 23.37 5.22
CA LYS A 254 15.29 24.15 5.66
C LYS A 254 15.42 24.12 7.17
N THR A 255 16.26 23.23 7.68
CA THR A 255 16.58 23.14 9.12
C THR A 255 18.09 23.14 9.33
N GLY A 256 18.61 24.04 10.18
CA GLY A 256 20.06 24.17 10.41
C GLY A 256 20.69 22.99 11.16
N GLN A 257 20.03 22.50 12.21
CA GLN A 257 20.39 21.28 12.93
C GLN A 257 19.11 20.50 13.27
N PRO A 258 18.70 19.52 12.44
CA PRO A 258 17.53 18.70 12.71
C PRO A 258 17.79 17.73 13.87
N ASP A 259 16.75 17.45 14.67
CA ASP A 259 16.77 16.32 15.60
C ASP A 259 16.61 14.98 14.85
N LYS A 260 16.81 13.85 15.54
CA LYS A 260 16.75 12.51 14.92
C LYS A 260 15.42 12.21 14.22
N ASN A 261 14.30 12.70 14.74
CA ASN A 261 12.99 12.49 14.11
C ASN A 261 12.88 13.33 12.83
N THR A 262 13.37 14.57 12.88
CA THR A 262 13.44 15.46 11.72
C THR A 262 14.39 14.92 10.66
N GLU A 263 15.52 14.31 11.03
CA GLU A 263 16.41 13.62 10.09
C GLU A 263 15.69 12.48 9.35
N GLN A 264 14.86 11.69 10.04
CA GLN A 264 14.10 10.61 9.42
C GLN A 264 13.10 11.13 8.38
N VAL A 265 12.35 12.19 8.68
CA VAL A 265 11.42 12.76 7.70
C VAL A 265 12.14 13.44 6.54
N LEU A 266 13.28 14.10 6.78
CA LEU A 266 14.09 14.68 5.72
C LEU A 266 14.67 13.59 4.82
N TYR A 267 15.06 12.45 5.37
CA TYR A 267 15.45 11.28 4.60
C TYR A 267 14.30 10.74 3.75
N LEU A 268 13.08 10.64 4.28
CA LEU A 268 11.91 10.28 3.48
C LEU A 268 11.68 11.24 2.32
N TRP A 269 11.79 12.56 2.57
CA TRP A 269 11.71 13.56 1.51
C TRP A 269 12.75 13.37 0.41
N GLN A 270 13.99 13.02 0.77
CA GLN A 270 15.04 12.69 -0.19
C GLN A 270 14.68 11.43 -1.01
N LEU A 271 14.16 10.39 -0.35
CA LEU A 271 13.76 9.15 -1.02
C LEU A 271 12.61 9.34 -2.01
N ILE A 272 11.66 10.22 -1.69
CA ILE A 272 10.51 10.47 -2.57
C ILE A 272 10.75 11.58 -3.59
N ALA A 273 11.89 12.28 -3.56
CA ALA A 273 12.17 13.43 -4.41
C ALA A 273 12.02 13.10 -5.90
N GLN A 274 12.81 12.14 -6.38
CA GLN A 274 12.81 11.72 -7.77
C GLN A 274 11.50 11.02 -8.20
N PRO A 275 10.93 10.04 -7.48
CA PRO A 275 9.66 9.45 -7.88
C PRO A 275 8.48 10.43 -7.78
N GLY A 276 8.52 11.40 -6.87
CA GLY A 276 7.53 12.48 -6.79
C GLY A 276 7.56 13.41 -8.01
N GLU A 277 8.75 13.77 -8.50
CA GLU A 277 8.90 14.52 -9.75
C GLU A 277 8.41 13.73 -10.97
N GLN A 278 8.69 12.42 -11.01
CA GLN A 278 8.20 11.54 -12.07
C GLN A 278 6.68 11.43 -12.08
N TYR A 279 6.05 11.34 -10.90
CA TYR A 279 4.60 11.35 -10.78
C TYR A 279 3.99 12.65 -11.30
N LEU A 280 4.53 13.81 -10.90
CA LEU A 280 4.09 15.12 -11.41
C LEU A 280 4.28 15.23 -12.93
N LYS A 281 5.41 14.75 -13.46
CA LYS A 281 5.69 14.74 -14.90
C LYS A 281 4.72 13.84 -15.68
N ALA A 282 4.32 12.71 -15.11
CA ALA A 282 3.32 11.81 -15.72
C ALA A 282 1.95 12.51 -15.81
N LEU A 283 1.54 13.21 -14.75
CA LEU A 283 0.31 14.02 -14.75
C LEU A 283 0.36 15.13 -15.80
N ASP A 284 1.48 15.87 -15.89
CA ASP A 284 1.65 16.90 -16.92
C ASP A 284 1.60 16.32 -18.34
N THR A 285 2.19 15.13 -18.53
CA THR A 285 2.24 14.45 -19.83
C THR A 285 0.84 14.01 -20.25
N LEU A 286 0.10 13.34 -19.37
CA LEU A 286 -1.30 12.97 -19.61
C LEU A 286 -2.13 14.21 -19.96
N HIS A 287 -1.96 15.30 -19.22
CA HIS A 287 -2.68 16.54 -19.48
C HIS A 287 -2.35 17.13 -20.87
N ARG A 288 -1.07 17.28 -21.18
CA ARG A 288 -0.62 17.83 -22.47
C ARG A 288 -1.08 16.97 -23.64
N ASP A 289 -0.87 15.66 -23.57
CA ASP A 289 -1.16 14.74 -24.66
C ASP A 289 -2.70 14.66 -24.86
N TRP A 290 -3.50 14.82 -23.79
CA TRP A 290 -4.96 14.96 -23.90
C TRP A 290 -5.37 16.28 -24.56
N GLN A 291 -4.81 17.43 -24.17
CA GLN A 291 -5.08 18.71 -24.84
C GLN A 291 -4.73 18.68 -26.34
N GLN A 292 -3.72 17.92 -26.70
CA GLN A 292 -3.27 17.71 -28.08
C GLN A 292 -4.09 16.66 -28.83
N HIS A 293 -5.15 16.10 -28.22
CA HIS A 293 -5.99 15.07 -28.80
C HIS A 293 -5.16 13.84 -29.26
N ALA A 294 -4.18 13.44 -28.45
CA ALA A 294 -3.41 12.23 -28.72
C ALA A 294 -4.31 11.00 -28.86
N GLU A 295 -3.82 10.01 -29.61
CA GLU A 295 -4.55 8.77 -29.86
C GLU A 295 -4.90 8.03 -28.56
N PRO A 296 -6.01 7.28 -28.50
CA PRO A 296 -6.47 6.62 -27.26
C PRO A 296 -5.42 5.74 -26.58
N GLN A 297 -4.61 5.03 -27.36
CA GLN A 297 -3.52 4.20 -26.81
C GLN A 297 -2.51 5.04 -26.04
N ARG A 298 -2.14 6.21 -26.57
CA ARG A 298 -1.19 7.12 -25.93
C ARG A 298 -1.72 7.62 -24.58
N LEU A 299 -3.01 8.00 -24.53
CA LEU A 299 -3.66 8.42 -23.29
C LEU A 299 -3.76 7.27 -22.27
N SER A 300 -3.97 6.04 -22.74
CA SER A 300 -3.94 4.85 -21.89
C SER A 300 -2.54 4.64 -21.28
N ASP A 301 -1.48 4.76 -22.09
CA ASP A 301 -0.10 4.63 -21.64
C ASP A 301 0.28 5.73 -20.63
N ASP A 302 -0.13 6.97 -20.88
CA ASP A 302 0.10 8.09 -19.96
C ASP A 302 -0.65 7.92 -18.63
N TYR A 303 -1.89 7.41 -18.67
CA TYR A 303 -2.63 7.03 -17.45
C TYR A 303 -1.91 5.92 -16.66
N HIS A 304 -1.38 4.91 -17.33
CA HIS A 304 -0.56 3.88 -16.68
C HIS A 304 0.70 4.49 -16.06
N ALA A 305 1.35 5.44 -16.72
CA ALA A 305 2.50 6.14 -16.18
C ALA A 305 2.17 6.95 -14.91
N VAL A 306 0.97 7.56 -14.83
CA VAL A 306 0.50 8.27 -13.63
C VAL A 306 0.36 7.30 -12.45
N THR A 307 -0.31 6.17 -12.64
CA THR A 307 -0.50 5.17 -11.57
C THR A 307 0.83 4.54 -11.14
N GLN A 308 1.72 4.24 -12.08
CA GLN A 308 3.07 3.77 -11.82
C GLN A 308 3.92 4.79 -11.04
N GLY A 309 3.87 6.07 -11.44
CA GLY A 309 4.61 7.14 -10.75
C GLY A 309 4.19 7.27 -9.28
N TYR A 310 2.89 7.19 -9.02
CA TYR A 310 2.37 7.17 -7.65
C TYR A 310 2.86 5.94 -6.87
N ASP A 311 2.81 4.74 -7.45
CA ASP A 311 3.27 3.51 -6.80
C ASP A 311 4.77 3.55 -6.47
N GLN A 312 5.61 4.10 -7.35
CA GLN A 312 7.03 4.31 -7.08
C GLN A 312 7.23 5.26 -5.89
N MET A 313 6.50 6.38 -5.85
CA MET A 313 6.59 7.34 -4.76
C MET A 313 6.14 6.72 -3.43
N LEU A 314 5.01 6.00 -3.42
CA LEU A 314 4.47 5.31 -2.26
C LEU A 314 5.43 4.24 -1.74
N TYR A 315 6.04 3.48 -2.65
CA TYR A 315 7.08 2.52 -2.34
C TYR A 315 8.23 3.17 -1.55
N HIS A 316 8.80 4.27 -2.05
CA HIS A 316 9.90 4.98 -1.39
C HIS A 316 9.49 5.60 -0.05
N TYR A 317 8.28 6.16 0.03
CA TYR A 317 7.72 6.69 1.28
C TYR A 317 7.64 5.62 2.38
N ASN A 318 7.26 4.39 2.04
CA ASN A 318 7.13 3.29 2.98
C ASN A 318 8.47 2.62 3.34
N LYS A 319 9.63 3.14 2.92
CA LYS A 319 10.94 2.51 3.16
C LYS A 319 11.28 2.41 4.66
N LEU A 320 10.99 3.44 5.45
CA LEU A 320 11.29 3.40 6.90
C LEU A 320 10.44 2.37 7.64
N ALA A 321 9.19 2.16 7.21
CA ALA A 321 8.33 1.11 7.75
C ALA A 321 8.88 -0.30 7.42
N ARG A 322 9.69 -0.44 6.37
CA ARG A 322 10.33 -1.71 5.98
C ARG A 322 11.65 -1.96 6.70
N SER A 323 12.41 -0.91 7.00
CA SER A 323 13.72 -1.03 7.66
C SER A 323 13.66 -1.23 9.18
N GLN A 324 12.47 -1.14 9.78
CA GLN A 324 12.26 -1.33 11.22
C GLN A 324 12.02 -2.80 11.62
N TYR A 325 12.09 -3.73 10.66
CA TYR A 325 11.92 -5.18 10.82
C TYR A 325 12.99 -5.95 10.04
#